data_AF-A0A5N4DAK2-F1
#
_entry.id   AF-A0A5N4DAK2-F1
#
_cell.length_a   1.000
_cell.length_b   1.000
_cell.length_c   1.000
_cell.angle_alpha   90.00
_cell.angle_beta   90.00
_cell.angle_gamma   90.00
#
_symmetry.space_group_name_H-M   'P 1'
#
loop_
_entity.id
_entity.type
_entity.pdbx_description
1 polymer ?
#
loop_
_entity_poly.entity_id
_entity_poly.type
_entity_poly.pdbx_seq_one_letter_code
_entity_poly.pdbx_strand_id
1 'polypeptide(L)'
;MEPTAPSLTEEDLTEVKKDALENLRVYLCEKIIAERHFDHLRAKKILSREDTEEISCRTSSRKRAGKLLDYLQENPKGLDTLVESIRREKTQNFLIQKITDEVLKLRNIKLEHLKGKVS
;
A
#
# COMPACT_ATOMS: atom_id res chain seq x y z
N MET A 1 -32.33 5.93 17.10
CA MET A 1 -31.81 5.42 15.83
C MET A 1 -30.70 6.36 15.42
N GLU A 2 -29.45 6.02 15.74
CA GLU A 2 -28.31 6.71 15.16
C GLU A 2 -28.29 6.38 13.66
N PRO A 3 -28.13 7.35 12.76
CA PRO A 3 -27.92 7.04 11.37
C PRO A 3 -26.58 6.32 11.30
N THR A 4 -26.62 4.99 11.16
CA THR A 4 -25.51 4.21 10.64
C THR A 4 -25.23 4.78 9.26
N ALA A 5 -24.37 5.80 9.20
CA ALA A 5 -23.66 6.16 7.99
C ALA A 5 -23.19 4.85 7.36
N PRO A 6 -23.24 4.69 6.02
CA PRO A 6 -22.73 3.49 5.36
C PRO A 6 -21.26 3.30 5.76
N SER A 7 -21.07 2.55 6.84
CA SER A 7 -19.79 2.31 7.45
C SER A 7 -19.17 1.23 6.60
N LEU A 8 -18.23 1.64 5.74
CA LEU A 8 -17.37 0.70 5.01
C LEU A 8 -16.99 -0.42 5.97
N THR A 9 -17.36 -1.65 5.62
CA THR A 9 -16.97 -2.81 6.39
C THR A 9 -15.45 -2.99 6.31
N GLU A 10 -14.90 -3.77 7.24
CA GLU A 10 -13.46 -4.08 7.23
C GLU A 10 -13.04 -4.79 5.93
N GLU A 11 -13.96 -5.54 5.30
CA GLU A 11 -13.82 -6.13 3.97
C GLU A 11 -13.68 -5.06 2.89
N ASP A 12 -14.55 -4.05 2.92
CA ASP A 12 -14.56 -2.97 1.94
C ASP A 12 -13.27 -2.13 2.01
N LEU A 13 -12.81 -1.85 3.23
CA LEU A 13 -11.51 -1.21 3.50
C LEU A 13 -10.34 -2.07 3.03
N THR A 14 -10.40 -3.39 3.22
CA THR A 14 -9.33 -4.30 2.80
C THR A 14 -9.20 -4.34 1.28
N GLU A 15 -10.31 -4.39 0.57
CA GLU A 15 -10.35 -4.29 -0.88
C GLU A 15 -9.86 -2.91 -1.37
N VAL A 16 -10.29 -1.79 -0.76
CA VAL A 16 -9.79 -0.46 -1.11
C VAL A 16 -8.28 -0.36 -0.94
N LYS A 17 -7.73 -0.93 0.14
CA LYS A 17 -6.28 -0.99 0.37
C LYS A 17 -5.55 -1.83 -0.68
N LYS A 18 -6.12 -2.97 -1.08
CA LYS A 18 -5.57 -3.82 -2.15
C LYS A 18 -5.57 -3.11 -3.50
N ASP A 19 -6.69 -2.50 -3.86
CA ASP A 19 -6.87 -1.79 -5.13
C ASP A 19 -5.99 -0.54 -5.20
N ALA A 20 -5.84 0.19 -4.08
CA ALA A 20 -4.89 1.29 -3.96
C ALA A 20 -3.45 0.80 -4.16
N LEU A 21 -3.07 -0.33 -3.55
CA LEU A 21 -1.75 -0.93 -3.74
C LEU A 21 -1.51 -1.39 -5.16
N GLU A 22 -2.52 -1.95 -5.85
CA GLU A 22 -2.41 -2.41 -7.23
C GLU A 22 -2.27 -1.24 -8.20
N ASN A 23 -3.11 -0.21 -8.07
CA ASN A 23 -3.01 1.03 -8.86
C ASN A 23 -1.68 1.75 -8.62
N LEU A 24 -1.26 1.83 -7.35
CA LEU A 24 0.01 2.42 -6.99
C LEU A 24 1.18 1.49 -7.26
N ARG A 25 0.99 0.20 -7.55
CA ARG A 25 2.06 -0.78 -7.75
C ARG A 25 3.04 -0.30 -8.80
N VAL A 26 2.55 0.16 -9.94
CA VAL A 26 3.38 0.65 -11.05
C VAL A 26 4.14 1.91 -10.63
N TYR A 27 3.45 2.83 -9.95
CA TYR A 27 4.00 4.12 -9.53
C TYR A 27 5.02 3.99 -8.40
N LEU A 28 4.69 3.21 -7.36
CA LEU A 28 5.56 2.87 -6.24
C LEU A 28 6.75 2.07 -6.75
N CYS A 29 6.56 1.10 -7.63
CA CYS A 29 7.66 0.33 -8.20
C CYS A 29 8.67 1.22 -8.97
N GLU A 30 8.20 2.31 -9.57
CA GLU A 30 9.06 3.27 -10.27
C GLU A 30 9.69 4.31 -9.34
N LYS A 31 8.98 4.75 -8.30
CA LYS A 31 9.43 5.82 -7.39
C LYS A 31 10.16 5.32 -6.14
N ILE A 32 9.91 4.08 -5.71
CA ILE A 32 10.49 3.48 -4.52
C ILE A 32 11.79 2.77 -4.86
N ILE A 33 12.82 3.05 -4.08
CA ILE A 33 14.11 2.39 -4.18
C ILE A 33 14.13 1.28 -3.13
N ALA A 34 13.80 0.05 -3.52
CA ALA A 34 13.71 -1.10 -2.60
C ALA A 34 14.96 -1.25 -1.71
N GLU A 35 16.15 -0.94 -2.25
CA GLU A 35 17.42 -0.97 -1.51
C GLU A 35 17.45 -0.04 -0.29
N ARG A 36 16.83 1.15 -0.36
CA ARG A 36 16.73 2.05 0.79
C ARG A 36 15.71 1.60 1.83
N HIS A 37 14.63 0.98 1.36
CA HIS A 37 13.54 0.57 2.26
C HIS A 37 13.77 -0.80 2.89
N PHE A 38 14.71 -1.63 2.41
CA PHE A 38 15.00 -2.93 3.00
C PHE A 38 15.32 -2.86 4.48
N ASP A 39 16.07 -1.86 4.94
CA ASP A 39 16.40 -1.68 6.35
C ASP A 39 15.13 -1.48 7.20
N HIS A 40 14.19 -0.69 6.66
CA HIS A 40 12.90 -0.45 7.29
C HIS A 40 11.96 -1.65 7.27
N LEU A 41 11.84 -2.35 6.14
CA LEU A 41 10.98 -3.54 6.05
C LEU A 41 11.52 -4.70 6.90
N ARG A 42 12.85 -4.84 6.99
CA ARG A 42 13.50 -5.80 7.88
C ARG A 42 13.23 -5.46 9.34
N ALA A 43 13.29 -4.18 9.72
CA ALA A 43 12.97 -3.73 11.08
C ALA A 43 11.51 -4.01 11.47
N LYS A 44 10.57 -3.94 10.52
CA LYS A 44 9.15 -4.26 10.72
C LYS A 44 8.82 -5.75 10.61
N LYS A 45 9.80 -6.63 10.35
CA LYS A 45 9.63 -8.09 10.13
C LYS A 45 8.62 -8.42 9.01
N ILE A 46 8.53 -7.59 7.98
CA ILE A 46 7.63 -7.84 6.85
C ILE A 46 8.30 -8.76 5.83
N LEU A 47 9.62 -8.65 5.71
CA LEU A 47 10.45 -9.53 4.89
C LEU A 47 11.35 -10.34 5.80
N SER A 48 11.50 -11.63 5.48
CA SER A 48 12.53 -12.46 6.09
C SER A 48 13.89 -12.08 5.52
N ARG A 49 14.95 -12.50 6.20
CA ARG A 49 16.32 -12.27 5.74
C ARG A 49 16.52 -12.85 4.34
N GLU A 50 16.00 -14.06 4.11
CA GLU A 50 16.05 -14.75 2.82
C GLU A 50 15.28 -14.01 1.73
N ASP A 51 14.06 -13.52 1.99
CA ASP A 51 13.30 -12.73 1.01
C ASP A 51 14.05 -11.45 0.64
N THR A 52 14.65 -10.77 1.63
CA THR A 52 15.42 -9.55 1.40
C THR A 52 16.65 -9.81 0.53
N GLU A 53 17.34 -10.93 0.78
CA GLU A 53 18.50 -11.36 -0.01
C GLU A 53 18.09 -11.78 -1.43
N GLU A 54 16.96 -12.46 -1.61
CA GLU A 54 16.42 -12.83 -2.93
C GLU A 54 16.05 -11.58 -3.74
N ILE A 55 15.38 -10.61 -3.12
CA ILE A 55 15.00 -9.36 -3.77
C ILE A 55 16.26 -8.53 -4.06
N SER A 56 17.23 -8.45 -3.13
CA SER A 56 18.49 -7.73 -3.35
C SER A 56 19.33 -8.34 -4.49
N CYS A 57 19.34 -9.68 -4.62
CA CYS A 57 20.10 -10.39 -5.65
C CYS A 57 19.56 -10.16 -7.09
N ARG A 58 18.35 -9.62 -7.25
CA ARG A 58 17.78 -9.30 -8.58
C ARG A 58 18.42 -8.04 -9.19
N THR A 59 18.89 -8.11 -10.44
CA THR A 59 19.66 -7.05 -11.11
C THR A 59 18.93 -5.74 -11.45
N SER A 60 17.59 -5.67 -11.33
CA SER A 60 16.82 -4.46 -11.69
C SER A 60 16.00 -3.94 -10.52
N SER A 61 16.24 -2.69 -10.13
CA SER A 61 15.50 -1.97 -9.07
C SER A 61 13.97 -2.07 -9.24
N ARG A 62 13.47 -1.99 -10.48
CA ARG A 62 12.06 -2.19 -10.81
C ARG A 62 11.55 -3.59 -10.44
N LYS A 63 12.32 -4.66 -10.75
CA LYS A 63 11.93 -6.02 -10.34
C LYS A 63 11.97 -6.20 -8.83
N ARG A 64 12.96 -5.57 -8.16
CA ARG A 64 13.07 -5.57 -6.70
C ARG A 64 11.84 -4.95 -6.04
N ALA A 65 11.50 -3.73 -6.43
CA ALA A 65 10.36 -3.00 -5.90
C ALA A 65 9.03 -3.71 -6.19
N GLY A 66 8.90 -4.29 -7.40
CA GLY A 66 7.71 -5.06 -7.76
C GLY A 66 7.48 -6.31 -6.90
N LYS A 67 8.53 -7.08 -6.58
CA LYS A 67 8.45 -8.24 -5.68
C LYS A 67 8.14 -7.81 -4.25
N LEU A 68 8.77 -6.73 -3.78
CA LEU A 68 8.51 -6.15 -2.46
C LEU A 68 7.07 -5.68 -2.30
N LEU A 69 6.50 -5.03 -3.32
CA LEU A 69 5.09 -4.64 -3.36
C LEU A 69 4.16 -5.86 -3.35
N ASP A 70 4.58 -6.97 -3.95
CA ASP A 70 3.83 -8.23 -3.94
C ASP A 70 3.64 -8.77 -2.51
N TYR A 71 4.70 -8.80 -1.70
CA TYR A 71 4.57 -9.19 -0.29
C TYR A 71 3.72 -8.21 0.54
N LEU A 72 3.72 -6.93 0.16
CA LEU A 72 2.93 -5.90 0.84
C LEU A 72 1.44 -5.98 0.50
N GLN A 73 1.05 -6.39 -0.71
CA GLN A 73 -0.37 -6.59 -1.07
C GLN A 73 -0.99 -7.82 -0.39
N GLU A 74 -0.18 -8.85 -0.10
CA GLU A 74 -0.65 -10.04 0.61
C GLU A 74 -0.95 -9.76 2.08
N ASN A 75 -0.37 -8.69 2.63
CA ASN A 75 -0.54 -8.30 4.02
C ASN A 75 -1.43 -7.06 4.15
N PRO A 76 -2.53 -7.09 4.91
CA PRO A 76 -3.39 -5.91 5.12
C PRO A 76 -2.68 -4.73 5.82
N LYS A 77 -1.51 -4.99 6.44
CA LYS A 77 -0.63 -4.01 7.08
C LYS A 77 0.56 -3.59 6.19
N GLY A 78 0.65 -4.10 4.96
CA GLY A 78 1.74 -3.79 4.04
C GLY A 78 1.72 -2.31 3.63
N LEU A 79 0.57 -1.80 3.19
CA LEU A 79 0.41 -0.39 2.85
C LEU A 79 0.75 0.52 4.04
N ASP A 80 0.19 0.23 5.22
CA ASP A 80 0.46 0.98 6.45
C ASP A 80 1.96 1.01 6.79
N THR A 81 2.66 -0.11 6.61
CA THR A 81 4.11 -0.20 6.85
C THR A 81 4.91 0.61 5.85
N LEU A 82 4.51 0.59 4.58
CA LEU A 82 5.16 1.39 3.54
C LEU A 82 4.98 2.88 3.83
N VAL A 83 3.77 3.31 4.16
CA VAL A 83 3.48 4.70 4.55
C VAL A 83 4.30 5.11 5.77
N GLU A 84 4.43 4.24 6.78
CA GLU A 84 5.22 4.53 7.97
C GLU A 84 6.73 4.64 7.66
N SER A 85 7.24 3.78 6.77
CA SER A 85 8.63 3.86 6.29
C SER A 85 8.87 5.20 5.57
N ILE A 86 7.99 5.57 4.66
CA ILE A 86 8.06 6.83 3.89
C ILE A 86 7.94 8.04 4.83
N ARG A 87 7.08 7.96 5.84
CA ARG A 87 6.89 9.01 6.85
C ARG A 87 8.15 9.20 7.69
N ARG A 88 8.87 8.12 8.01
CA ARG A 88 10.16 8.19 8.70
C ARG A 88 11.25 8.80 7.83
N GLU A 89 11.30 8.44 6.56
CA GLU A 89 12.31 8.96 5.64
C GLU A 89 12.13 10.47 5.35
N LYS A 90 10.91 11.02 5.55
CA LYS A 90 10.49 12.44 5.36
C LYS A 90 10.74 13.04 3.97
N THR A 91 11.53 12.39 3.12
CA THR A 91 11.92 12.77 1.76
C THR A 91 10.82 12.54 0.73
N GLN A 92 9.81 11.74 1.06
CA GLN A 92 8.83 11.21 0.12
C GLN A 92 7.38 11.50 0.53
N ASN A 93 7.11 12.64 1.18
CA ASN A 93 5.75 13.06 1.58
C ASN A 93 4.73 13.03 0.43
N PHE A 94 5.17 13.32 -0.80
CA PHE A 94 4.33 13.23 -1.99
C PHE A 94 3.72 11.83 -2.18
N LEU A 95 4.46 10.77 -1.87
CA LEU A 95 3.97 9.39 -1.95
C LEU A 95 2.87 9.12 -0.92
N ILE A 96 2.99 9.64 0.30
CA ILE A 96 1.95 9.52 1.33
C ILE A 96 0.68 10.24 0.87
N GLN A 97 0.81 11.46 0.34
CA GLN A 97 -0.33 12.17 -0.21
C GLN A 97 -0.98 11.39 -1.34
N LYS A 98 -0.19 10.85 -2.28
CA LYS A 98 -0.69 10.02 -3.38
C LYS A 98 -1.44 8.78 -2.90
N ILE A 99 -0.88 8.06 -1.93
CA ILE A 99 -1.52 6.88 -1.31
C ILE A 99 -2.83 7.28 -0.63
N THR A 100 -2.81 8.34 0.15
CA THR A 100 -3.98 8.81 0.89
C THR A 100 -5.08 9.27 -0.05
N ASP A 101 -4.73 9.99 -1.12
CA ASP A 101 -5.65 10.45 -2.16
C ASP A 101 -6.30 9.26 -2.88
N GLU A 102 -5.51 8.26 -3.30
CA GLU A 102 -6.04 7.08 -3.98
C GLU A 102 -6.96 6.25 -3.06
N VAL A 103 -6.56 6.05 -1.79
CA VAL A 103 -7.39 5.35 -0.79
C VAL A 103 -8.69 6.10 -0.52
N LEU A 104 -8.64 7.43 -0.38
CA LEU A 104 -9.82 8.26 -0.19
C LEU A 104 -10.74 8.21 -1.41
N LYS A 105 -10.17 8.26 -2.61
CA LYS A 105 -10.90 8.19 -3.87
C LYS A 105 -11.59 6.85 -4.05
N LEU A 106 -10.87 5.75 -3.85
CA LEU A 106 -11.43 4.40 -3.92
C LEU A 106 -12.51 4.18 -2.87
N ARG A 107 -12.27 4.63 -1.63
CA ARG A 107 -13.28 4.65 -0.58
C ARG A 107 -14.53 5.41 -1.03
N ASN A 108 -14.37 6.58 -1.64
CA ASN A 108 -15.49 7.40 -2.10
C ASN A 108 -16.26 6.73 -3.25
N ILE A 109 -15.56 6.15 -4.23
CA ILE A 109 -16.17 5.38 -5.33
C ILE A 109 -17.02 4.24 -4.77
N LYS A 110 -16.50 3.54 -3.76
CA LYS A 110 -17.19 2.41 -3.15
C LYS A 110 -18.41 2.83 -2.33
N LEU A 111 -18.29 3.96 -1.62
CA LEU A 111 -19.39 4.58 -0.88
C LEU A 111 -20.50 5.05 -1.84
N GLU A 112 -20.14 5.64 -2.98
CA GLU A 112 -21.08 6.03 -4.04
C GLU A 112 -21.73 4.80 -4.69
N HIS A 113 -20.98 3.72 -4.94
CA HIS A 113 -21.54 2.44 -5.41
C HIS A 113 -22.55 1.84 -4.42
N LEU A 114 -22.25 1.88 -3.11
CA LEU A 114 -23.15 1.46 -2.04
C LEU A 114 -24.40 2.34 -2.02
N LYS A 115 -24.24 3.66 -2.12
CA LYS A 115 -25.34 4.63 -2.08
C LYS A 115 -26.24 4.54 -3.33
N GLY A 116 -25.66 4.27 -4.50
CA GLY A 116 -26.38 4.08 -5.77
C GLY A 116 -27.13 2.75 -5.88
N LYS A 117 -26.76 1.73 -5.09
CA LYS A 117 -27.46 0.43 -5.02
C LYS A 117 -28.73 0.45 -4.16
N VAL A 118 -29.01 1.55 -3.46
CA VAL A 118 -30.16 1.69 -2.53
C VAL A 118 -31.33 2.43 -3.20
N SER A 119 -31.29 2.71 -4.50
CA SER A 119 -32.42 3.29 -5.27
C SER A 119 -33.16 2.26 -6.11
#